data_AF-A0A3N6FW06-F1
#
_entry.id   AF-A0A3N6FW06-F1
#
_cell.length_a   1.000
_cell.length_b   1.000
_cell.length_c   1.000
_cell.angle_alpha   90.00
_cell.angle_beta   90.00
_cell.angle_gamma   90.00
#
_symmetry.space_group_name_H-M   'P 1'
#
loop_
_entity.id
_entity.type
_entity.pdbx_description
1 polymer ?
#
loop_
_entity_poly.entity_id
_entity_poly.type
_entity_poly.pdbx_seq_one_letter_code
_entity_poly.pdbx_strand_id
1 'polypeptide(L)'
;MVRPLRSSGAPRGSVAGRLGSGLLVLSLLGAVGLVLGTSGAAPAHAASACSGRLVKKLTFSTGSLRIYESRAYACAVTVAKKPGARRAMRVSLQPRGGGAAVDSGNFTKLAGPVTVHALNRCVRASGSVAGVSASTGWILC
;
A
#
# COMPACT_ATOMS: atom_id res chain seq x y z
N MET A 1 -29.06 -25.48 50.84
CA MET A 1 -28.80 -24.44 51.86
C MET A 1 -27.59 -23.64 51.38
N VAL A 2 -27.44 -22.32 51.44
CA VAL A 2 -28.24 -21.15 51.83
C VAL A 2 -27.42 -19.96 51.28
N ARG A 3 -28.08 -18.90 50.79
CA ARG A 3 -27.48 -17.61 50.36
C ARG A 3 -26.82 -16.91 51.57
N PRO A 4 -25.88 -15.93 51.43
CA PRO A 4 -26.27 -14.52 51.19
C PRO A 4 -25.23 -13.71 50.37
N LEU A 5 -25.59 -12.76 49.49
CA LEU A 5 -25.99 -11.36 49.73
C LEU A 5 -24.98 -10.51 50.56
N ARG A 6 -24.28 -9.60 49.87
CA ARG A 6 -23.70 -8.34 50.40
C ARG A 6 -23.47 -7.42 49.19
N SER A 7 -24.26 -6.38 48.89
CA SER A 7 -24.75 -5.21 49.64
C SER A 7 -23.67 -4.15 49.92
N SER A 8 -24.07 -2.90 49.63
CA SER A 8 -23.47 -1.59 49.94
C SER A 8 -22.66 -0.95 48.80
N GLY A 9 -22.96 0.26 48.30
CA GLY A 9 -23.93 1.25 48.76
C GLY A 9 -24.06 2.44 47.80
N ALA A 10 -25.11 3.23 48.02
CA ALA A 10 -25.41 4.50 47.35
C ALA A 10 -24.75 5.69 48.07
N PRO A 11 -24.57 6.82 47.36
CA PRO A 11 -25.23 8.08 47.75
C PRO A 11 -26.00 8.66 46.55
N ARG A 12 -27.29 9.03 46.63
CA ARG A 12 -27.93 10.23 47.23
C ARG A 12 -27.28 11.56 46.84
N GLY A 13 -27.94 12.28 45.93
CA GLY A 13 -27.68 13.68 45.62
C GLY A 13 -28.72 14.20 44.62
N SER A 14 -29.77 14.82 45.14
CA SER A 14 -30.94 15.36 44.42
C SER A 14 -30.66 16.77 43.89
N VAL A 15 -31.26 17.16 42.75
CA VAL A 15 -31.90 18.47 42.66
C VAL A 15 -33.03 18.45 41.65
N ALA A 16 -34.19 18.86 42.14
CA ALA A 16 -35.39 19.11 41.36
C ALA A 16 -35.31 20.52 40.75
N GLY A 17 -35.80 20.67 39.52
CA GLY A 17 -36.08 21.96 38.91
C GLY A 17 -37.26 21.80 37.95
N ARG A 18 -38.43 22.28 38.38
CA ARG A 18 -39.65 22.37 37.58
C ARG A 18 -39.64 23.65 36.72
N LEU A 19 -40.54 23.66 35.73
CA LEU A 19 -41.09 24.78 34.94
C LEU A 19 -40.33 25.24 33.68
N GLY A 20 -41.11 25.36 32.59
CA GLY A 20 -40.91 26.41 31.59
C GLY A 20 -41.26 26.01 30.15
N SER A 21 -42.48 26.32 29.70
CA SER A 21 -42.81 26.45 28.28
C SER A 21 -41.87 27.47 27.60
N GLY A 22 -41.39 27.16 26.40
CA GLY A 22 -40.68 28.14 25.56
C GLY A 22 -40.20 27.54 24.24
N LEU A 23 -40.77 28.05 23.15
CA LEU A 23 -40.46 27.76 21.75
C LEU A 23 -38.97 27.92 21.38
N LEU A 24 -38.61 27.27 20.25
CA LEU A 24 -37.52 27.61 19.30
C LEU A 24 -36.09 27.29 19.84
N VAL A 25 -35.25 26.50 19.16
CA VAL A 25 -34.47 26.91 17.98
C VAL A 25 -33.56 25.74 17.52
N LEU A 26 -33.55 25.52 16.20
CA LEU A 26 -32.50 25.02 15.29
C LEU A 26 -31.74 23.69 15.53
N SER A 27 -31.90 22.83 14.53
CA SER A 27 -31.00 21.78 14.05
C SER A 27 -29.53 22.24 13.91
N LEU A 28 -28.57 21.33 14.12
CA LEU A 28 -27.51 20.93 13.16
C LEU A 28 -26.43 20.04 13.84
N LEU A 29 -26.12 18.90 13.17
CA LEU A 29 -24.81 18.24 12.97
C LEU A 29 -23.85 18.04 14.18
N GLY A 30 -23.16 16.91 14.35
CA GLY A 30 -22.90 15.78 13.48
C GLY A 30 -22.05 14.74 14.23
N ALA A 31 -22.20 13.48 13.86
CA ALA A 31 -21.44 12.37 14.43
C ALA A 31 -19.96 12.48 14.01
N VAL A 32 -19.08 12.70 14.98
CA VAL A 32 -17.63 12.59 14.77
C VAL A 32 -17.29 11.10 14.79
N GLY A 33 -17.45 10.46 13.63
CA GLY A 33 -17.00 9.11 13.39
C GLY A 33 -15.47 9.09 13.26
N LEU A 34 -14.80 8.50 14.25
CA LEU A 34 -13.40 8.08 14.15
C LEU A 34 -13.26 7.12 12.95
N VAL A 35 -12.68 7.58 11.84
CA VAL A 35 -12.27 6.68 10.76
C VAL A 35 -10.81 6.31 10.95
N LEU A 36 -10.66 5.03 11.25
CA LEU A 36 -9.47 4.23 11.38
C LEU A 36 -8.58 4.26 10.12
N GLY A 37 -7.27 4.20 10.37
CA GLY A 37 -6.17 3.82 9.49
C GLY A 37 -6.44 3.58 8.01
N THR A 38 -5.91 4.45 7.16
CA THR A 38 -5.66 4.12 5.75
C THR A 38 -4.36 3.34 5.65
N SER A 39 -4.42 2.05 5.99
CA SER A 39 -3.44 1.08 5.51
C SER A 39 -3.49 1.12 3.98
N GLY A 40 -2.43 1.64 3.36
CA GLY A 40 -2.25 1.69 1.91
C GLY A 40 -2.17 0.30 1.33
N ALA A 41 -3.31 -0.36 1.14
CA ALA A 41 -3.45 -1.52 0.29
C ALA A 41 -3.42 -1.04 -1.15
N ALA A 42 -2.23 -0.97 -1.74
CA ALA A 42 -2.08 -0.85 -3.18
C ALA A 42 -2.82 -2.06 -3.83
N PRO A 43 -3.69 -1.83 -4.81
CA PRO A 43 -4.54 -2.90 -5.31
C PRO A 43 -3.69 -3.93 -6.07
N ALA A 44 -3.85 -5.20 -5.73
CA ALA A 44 -3.25 -6.33 -6.44
C ALA A 44 -3.94 -6.53 -7.80
N HIS A 45 -3.64 -5.67 -8.77
CA HIS A 45 -4.08 -5.85 -10.16
C HIS A 45 -3.09 -6.75 -10.91
N ALA A 46 -3.42 -8.04 -10.95
CA ALA A 46 -2.86 -8.97 -11.92
C ALA A 46 -3.46 -8.75 -13.32
N ALA A 47 -3.29 -7.57 -13.92
CA ALA A 47 -3.55 -7.31 -15.34
C ALA A 47 -2.91 -5.96 -15.73
N SER A 48 -2.06 -5.93 -16.76
CA SER A 48 -1.27 -4.76 -17.21
C SER A 48 -0.34 -4.16 -16.14
N ALA A 49 0.71 -4.89 -15.79
CA ALA A 49 1.44 -4.70 -14.53
C ALA A 49 1.91 -3.26 -14.21
N CYS A 50 2.27 -2.44 -15.19
CA CYS A 50 2.55 -1.02 -14.95
C CYS A 50 1.72 -0.14 -15.88
N SER A 51 1.09 0.91 -15.34
CA SER A 51 0.52 1.99 -16.13
C SER A 51 1.63 2.94 -16.58
N GLY A 52 1.63 3.34 -17.85
CA GLY A 52 2.59 4.28 -18.42
C GLY A 52 3.33 3.79 -19.66
N ARG A 53 4.31 4.59 -20.10
CA ARG A 53 5.13 4.30 -21.28
C ARG A 53 6.31 3.42 -20.86
N LEU A 54 6.60 2.38 -21.64
CA LEU A 54 7.82 1.59 -21.46
C LEU A 54 9.03 2.45 -21.87
N VAL A 55 9.89 2.78 -20.90
CA VAL A 55 11.07 3.62 -21.11
C VAL A 55 12.35 2.82 -21.22
N LYS A 56 12.42 1.69 -20.52
CA LYS A 56 13.59 0.82 -20.56
C LYS A 56 13.19 -0.64 -20.39
N LYS A 57 13.83 -1.50 -21.17
CA LYS A 57 13.71 -2.95 -21.06
C LYS A 57 15.10 -3.54 -21.02
N LEU A 58 15.36 -4.35 -20.00
CA LEU A 58 16.57 -5.16 -19.89
C LEU A 58 16.18 -6.62 -19.98
N THR A 59 16.74 -7.33 -20.95
CA THR A 59 16.52 -8.76 -21.13
C THR A 59 17.71 -9.53 -20.59
N PHE A 60 17.45 -10.65 -19.92
CA PHE A 60 18.47 -11.56 -19.42
C PHE A 60 18.05 -13.01 -19.67
N SER A 61 18.94 -13.97 -19.41
CA SER A 61 18.76 -15.37 -19.81
C SER A 61 17.46 -16.00 -19.30
N THR A 62 17.03 -15.66 -18.08
CA THR A 62 15.85 -16.23 -17.41
C THR A 62 14.61 -15.33 -17.43
N GLY A 63 14.72 -14.08 -17.91
CA GLY A 63 13.63 -13.10 -17.78
C GLY A 63 13.88 -11.76 -18.44
N SER A 64 13.05 -10.79 -18.07
CA SER A 64 13.15 -9.41 -18.53
C SER A 64 12.67 -8.45 -17.45
N LEU A 65 13.46 -7.42 -17.18
CA LEU A 65 13.09 -6.29 -16.34
C LEU A 65 12.53 -5.19 -17.25
N ARG A 66 11.32 -4.72 -16.96
CA ARG A 66 10.63 -3.69 -17.72
C ARG A 66 10.36 -2.51 -16.79
N ILE A 67 10.83 -1.33 -17.19
CA ILE A 67 10.63 -0.08 -16.47
C ILE A 67 9.69 0.78 -17.30
N TYR A 68 8.66 1.26 -16.62
CA TYR A 68 7.63 2.14 -17.15
C TYR A 68 7.68 3.46 -16.42
N GLU A 69 7.40 4.52 -17.16
CA GLU A 69 7.30 5.87 -16.63
C GLU A 69 5.92 6.43 -16.95
N SER A 70 5.37 7.13 -15.96
CA SER A 70 4.24 8.01 -16.09
C SER A 70 4.62 9.37 -15.48
N ARG A 71 3.77 10.38 -15.68
CA ARG A 71 4.01 11.80 -15.33
C ARG A 71 4.83 12.04 -14.06
N ALA A 72 4.48 11.37 -12.96
CA ALA A 72 5.16 11.54 -11.68
C ALA A 72 5.69 10.23 -11.07
N TYR A 73 5.53 9.10 -11.76
CA TYR A 73 5.76 7.78 -11.20
C TYR A 73 6.63 6.93 -12.11
N ALA A 74 7.55 6.19 -11.50
CA ALA A 74 8.23 5.09 -12.14
C ALA A 74 7.62 3.77 -11.63
N CYS A 75 7.47 2.80 -12.54
CA CYS A 75 6.99 1.46 -12.23
C CYS A 75 7.94 0.42 -12.82
N ALA A 76 8.25 -0.62 -12.06
CA ALA A 76 9.11 -1.70 -12.52
C ALA A 76 8.47 -3.07 -12.28
N VAL A 77 8.66 -3.96 -13.26
CA VAL A 77 8.19 -5.34 -13.21
C VAL A 77 9.27 -6.27 -13.77
N THR A 78 9.44 -7.42 -13.14
CA THR A 78 10.32 -8.48 -13.62
C THR A 78 9.46 -9.62 -14.16
N VAL A 79 9.62 -9.96 -15.43
CA VAL A 79 8.84 -11.01 -16.10
C VAL A 79 9.73 -12.20 -16.41
N ALA A 80 9.26 -13.41 -16.12
CA ALA A 80 9.98 -14.63 -16.45
C ALA A 80 9.91 -14.91 -17.96
N LYS A 81 11.02 -15.35 -18.55
CA LYS A 81 11.10 -15.70 -19.99
C LYS A 81 10.23 -16.92 -20.32
N LYS A 82 10.18 -17.89 -19.41
CA LYS A 82 9.37 -19.11 -19.50
C LYS A 82 8.40 -19.15 -18.32
N PRO A 83 7.16 -18.64 -18.45
CA PRO A 83 6.19 -18.68 -17.37
C PRO A 83 5.74 -20.12 -17.07
N GLY A 84 5.29 -20.38 -15.85
CA GLY A 84 4.67 -21.65 -15.44
C GLY A 84 5.32 -22.26 -14.21
N ALA A 85 6.63 -22.50 -14.25
CA ALA A 85 7.35 -23.00 -13.07
C ALA A 85 7.47 -21.92 -12.00
N ARG A 86 7.18 -22.28 -10.75
CA ARG A 86 7.34 -21.40 -9.61
C ARG A 86 8.83 -21.20 -9.32
N ARG A 87 9.30 -19.96 -9.38
CA ARG A 87 10.72 -19.58 -9.26
C ARG A 87 10.88 -18.37 -8.37
N ALA A 88 12.03 -18.27 -7.71
CA ALA A 88 12.40 -17.08 -6.99
C ALA A 88 12.52 -15.91 -7.97
N MET A 89 11.77 -14.85 -7.73
CA MET A 89 11.84 -13.61 -8.50
C MET A 89 11.85 -12.42 -7.55
N ARG A 90 12.52 -11.36 -8.00
CA ARG A 90 12.59 -10.10 -7.27
C ARG A 90 12.49 -8.94 -8.25
N VAL A 91 11.90 -7.86 -7.79
CA VAL A 91 11.96 -6.55 -8.41
C VAL A 91 12.20 -5.52 -7.33
N SER A 92 13.00 -4.52 -7.65
CA SER A 92 13.36 -3.42 -6.76
C SER A 92 13.41 -2.15 -7.56
N LEU A 93 12.80 -1.10 -7.04
CA LEU A 93 12.80 0.21 -7.65
C LEU A 93 13.14 1.26 -6.59
N GLN A 94 14.24 1.97 -6.79
CA GLN A 94 14.75 2.93 -5.84
C GLN A 94 14.81 4.33 -6.47
N PRO A 95 14.04 5.30 -5.95
CA PRO A 95 14.25 6.70 -6.30
C PRO A 95 15.49 7.25 -5.58
N ARG A 96 16.20 8.16 -6.22
CA ARG A 96 17.36 8.82 -5.63
C ARG A 96 16.91 9.65 -4.43
N GLY A 97 17.59 9.46 -3.29
CA GLY A 97 17.24 10.13 -2.04
C GLY A 97 15.99 9.57 -1.35
N GLY A 98 15.52 8.37 -1.72
CA GLY A 98 14.40 7.71 -1.06
C GLY A 98 14.61 6.21 -0.85
N GLY A 99 13.66 5.58 -0.14
CA GLY A 99 13.65 4.14 0.11
C GLY A 99 13.33 3.32 -1.14
N ALA A 100 13.96 2.16 -1.26
CA ALA A 100 13.68 1.23 -2.35
C ALA A 100 12.37 0.47 -2.11
N ALA A 101 11.46 0.52 -3.08
CA ALA A 101 10.30 -0.38 -3.11
C ALA A 101 10.76 -1.73 -3.67
N VAL A 102 10.52 -2.80 -2.92
CA VAL A 102 10.97 -4.15 -3.26
C VAL A 102 9.80 -5.11 -3.19
N ASP A 103 9.66 -5.94 -4.21
CA ASP A 103 8.80 -7.12 -4.19
C ASP A 103 9.65 -8.35 -4.51
N SER A 104 9.57 -9.37 -3.66
CA SER A 104 10.38 -10.58 -3.75
C SER A 104 9.62 -11.79 -3.25
N GLY A 105 9.74 -12.90 -3.95
CA GLY A 105 9.04 -14.12 -3.60
C GLY A 105 9.14 -15.16 -4.70
N ASN A 106 8.35 -16.21 -4.55
CA ASN A 106 8.29 -17.30 -5.52
C ASN A 106 7.06 -17.14 -6.41
N PHE A 107 7.29 -16.70 -7.66
CA PHE A 107 6.25 -16.38 -8.64
C PHE A 107 6.32 -17.33 -9.84
N THR A 108 5.24 -17.42 -10.61
CA THR A 108 5.15 -18.28 -11.80
C THR A 108 5.25 -17.50 -13.12
N LYS A 109 4.87 -16.22 -13.12
CA LYS A 109 4.81 -15.37 -14.32
C LYS A 109 5.68 -14.12 -14.20
N LEU A 110 5.49 -13.34 -13.14
CA LEU A 110 6.16 -12.06 -12.93
C LEU A 110 6.25 -11.73 -11.43
N ALA A 111 7.24 -10.90 -11.07
CA ALA A 111 7.33 -10.20 -9.79
C ALA A 111 7.06 -8.72 -10.00
N GLY A 112 6.37 -8.09 -9.04
CA GLY A 112 5.84 -6.74 -9.14
C GLY A 112 4.35 -6.71 -9.48
N PRO A 113 3.77 -5.50 -9.62
CA PRO A 113 4.47 -4.23 -9.85
C PRO A 113 4.95 -3.50 -8.59
N VAL A 114 6.12 -2.88 -8.70
CA VAL A 114 6.58 -1.89 -7.71
C VAL A 114 6.57 -0.51 -8.33
N THR A 115 5.96 0.43 -7.65
CA THR A 115 5.81 1.82 -8.09
C THR A 115 6.47 2.75 -7.08
N VAL A 116 7.14 3.79 -7.57
CA VAL A 116 7.71 4.85 -6.74
C VAL A 116 7.42 6.20 -7.36
N HIS A 117 7.25 7.21 -6.51
CA HIS A 117 7.14 8.59 -6.97
C HIS A 117 8.51 9.07 -7.44
N ALA A 118 8.64 9.32 -8.74
CA ALA A 118 9.90 9.60 -9.40
C ALA A 118 10.03 11.06 -9.85
N LEU A 119 8.96 11.76 -10.27
CA LEU A 119 9.02 13.13 -10.83
C LEU A 119 10.33 13.38 -11.62
N ASN A 120 11.14 14.34 -11.19
CA ASN A 120 12.44 14.71 -11.78
C ASN A 120 13.63 14.07 -11.03
N ARG A 121 13.41 12.96 -10.34
CA ARG A 121 14.44 12.24 -9.60
C ARG A 121 14.83 11.00 -10.38
N CYS A 122 16.14 10.82 -10.52
CA CYS A 122 16.67 9.57 -11.05
C CYS A 122 16.17 8.36 -10.25
N VAL A 123 15.85 7.28 -10.95
CA VAL A 123 15.48 6.01 -10.35
C VAL A 123 16.44 4.90 -10.77
N ARG A 124 16.58 3.89 -9.93
CA ARG A 124 17.34 2.68 -10.20
C ARG A 124 16.43 1.47 -10.06
N ALA A 125 16.32 0.68 -11.11
CA ALA A 125 15.56 -0.56 -11.11
C ALA A 125 16.50 -1.76 -11.07
N SER A 126 16.09 -2.82 -10.39
CA SER A 126 16.81 -4.08 -10.34
C SER A 126 15.82 -5.24 -10.30
N GLY A 127 16.11 -6.31 -11.00
CA GLY A 127 15.22 -7.47 -11.11
C GLY A 127 16.00 -8.76 -11.17
N SER A 128 15.40 -9.84 -10.67
CA SER A 128 15.96 -11.18 -10.78
C SER A 128 14.90 -12.25 -11.00
N VAL A 129 15.29 -13.31 -11.72
CA VAL A 129 14.49 -14.52 -11.93
C VAL A 129 15.41 -15.73 -11.85
N ALA A 130 15.10 -16.67 -10.95
CA ALA A 130 15.86 -17.90 -10.72
C ALA A 130 17.37 -17.66 -10.51
N GLY A 131 17.72 -16.68 -9.68
CA GLY A 131 19.12 -16.36 -9.34
C GLY A 131 19.86 -15.49 -10.35
N VAL A 132 19.36 -15.35 -11.58
CA VAL A 132 19.93 -14.42 -12.57
C VAL A 132 19.30 -13.05 -12.39
N SER A 133 20.14 -12.01 -12.32
CA SER A 133 19.70 -10.64 -12.08
C SER A 133 20.17 -9.68 -13.18
N ALA A 134 19.42 -8.60 -13.32
CA ALA A 134 19.77 -7.46 -14.14
C ALA A 134 19.41 -6.17 -13.39
N SER A 135 20.24 -5.15 -13.52
CA SER A 135 20.00 -3.85 -12.89
C SER A 135 20.25 -2.72 -13.88
N THR A 136 19.57 -1.61 -13.66
CA THR A 136 19.86 -0.37 -14.38
C THR A 136 20.89 0.44 -13.60
N GLY A 137 21.53 1.38 -14.30
CA GLY A 137 22.08 2.56 -13.65
C GLY A 137 20.96 3.47 -13.11
N TRP A 138 21.33 4.68 -12.72
CA TRP A 138 20.37 5.76 -12.51
C TRP A 138 19.82 6.18 -13.88
N ILE A 139 18.51 6.07 -14.04
CA ILE A 139 17.76 6.42 -15.25
C ILE A 139 16.63 7.38 -14.86
N LEU A 140 16.00 8.02 -15.85
CA LEU A 140 14.92 9.00 -15.62
C LEU A 140 15.38 10.18 -14.76
N CYS A 141 16.61 10.61 -15.04
CA CYS A 141 17.05 11.97 -14.87
C CYS A 141 16.74 12.69 -16.21
#